data_AF-A0A090R2Z4-F1
#
_entry.id   AF-A0A090R2Z4-F1
#
_cell.length_a   1.000
_cell.length_b   1.000
_cell.length_c   1.000
_cell.angle_alpha   90.00
_cell.angle_beta   90.00
_cell.angle_gamma   90.00
#
_symmetry.space_group_name_H-M   'P 1'
#
loop_
_entity.id
_entity.type
_entity.pdbx_description
1 polymer ?
#
loop_
_entity_poly.entity_id
_entity_poly.type
_entity_poly.pdbx_seq_one_letter_code
_entity_poly.pdbx_strand_id
1 'polypeptide(L)'
;MIYNGSYIANPEGLSANKASIKYITGYLIELSLSIDNIFVIAIIFKSFAIEQRYQHRVLFWGIVGALIFRAAMIFFGVALIREIDWMTYIFGAFLLYTAFKMLVSKDDDFNPKESVIYKLARRWFPVTDRIEGQDLFIRKMGKLIATPLFLALIVIELTDVLFALDSIPAILAITSDPFLVFSSNIMAIIGLRSMYFFLSIY
;
A
#
# COMPACT_ATOMS: atom_id res chain seq x y z
N MET A 1 14.58 -5.35 25.48
CA MET A 1 15.53 -4.28 25.13
C MET A 1 14.85 -3.04 24.54
N ILE A 2 13.77 -3.15 23.77
CA ILE A 2 13.00 -1.98 23.26
C ILE A 2 11.92 -1.49 24.26
N TYR A 3 11.26 -2.42 24.97
CA TYR A 3 10.24 -2.14 25.99
C TYR A 3 10.75 -1.92 27.41
N ASN A 4 12.08 -1.96 27.63
CA ASN A 4 12.67 -1.72 28.97
C ASN A 4 12.90 -0.24 29.25
N GLY A 5 12.88 0.62 28.22
CA GLY A 5 12.85 2.07 28.39
C GLY A 5 11.40 2.56 28.27
N SER A 6 11.01 3.51 29.10
CA SER A 6 9.68 4.16 29.11
C SER A 6 9.31 4.94 27.83
N TYR A 7 10.03 4.72 26.72
CA TYR A 7 9.88 5.41 25.44
C TYR A 7 8.91 4.71 24.48
N ILE A 8 8.71 3.39 24.61
CA ILE A 8 7.80 2.63 23.73
C ILE A 8 6.83 1.82 24.60
N ALA A 9 5.54 2.03 24.41
CA ALA A 9 4.50 1.30 25.12
C ALA A 9 4.58 -0.20 24.80
N ASN A 10 4.44 -1.05 25.82
CA ASN A 10 4.32 -2.50 25.67
C ASN A 10 2.87 -2.94 25.94
N PRO A 11 1.92 -2.65 25.02
CA PRO A 11 0.50 -2.88 25.27
C PRO A 11 0.15 -4.36 25.50
N GLU A 12 0.97 -5.27 24.99
CA GLU A 12 0.74 -6.71 25.06
C GLU A 12 1.63 -7.43 26.10
N GLY A 13 2.47 -6.71 26.85
CA GLY A 13 3.38 -7.31 27.84
C GLY A 13 4.38 -8.30 27.23
N LEU A 14 4.83 -8.07 25.99
CA LEU A 14 5.66 -8.99 25.23
C LEU A 14 7.07 -9.13 25.82
N SER A 15 7.56 -10.36 25.89
CA SER A 15 8.99 -10.63 26.07
C SER A 15 9.74 -10.36 24.77
N ALA A 16 11.06 -10.13 24.85
CA ALA A 16 11.89 -9.86 23.67
C ALA A 16 11.75 -10.95 22.60
N ASN A 17 11.75 -12.23 22.99
CA ASN A 17 11.62 -13.34 22.04
C ASN A 17 10.25 -13.35 21.35
N LYS A 18 9.15 -13.12 22.10
CA LYS A 18 7.81 -13.08 21.52
C LYS A 18 7.65 -11.89 20.58
N ALA A 19 8.18 -10.72 20.95
CA ALA A 19 8.17 -9.53 20.10
C ALA A 19 8.95 -9.76 18.80
N SER A 20 10.14 -10.39 18.86
CA SER A 20 10.92 -10.73 17.67
C SER A 20 10.19 -11.70 16.75
N ILE A 21 9.55 -12.74 17.30
CA ILE A 21 8.76 -13.68 16.49
C ILE A 21 7.60 -12.93 15.80
N LYS A 22 6.82 -12.14 16.56
CA LYS A 22 5.71 -11.35 16.00
C LYS A 22 6.19 -10.37 14.93
N TYR A 23 7.31 -9.70 15.14
CA TYR A 23 7.92 -8.80 14.15
C TYR A 23 8.32 -9.55 12.87
N ILE A 24 9.02 -10.68 13.00
CA ILE A 24 9.46 -11.46 11.84
C ILE A 24 8.26 -12.04 11.08
N THR A 25 7.28 -12.62 11.79
CA THR A 25 6.04 -13.12 11.19
C THR A 25 5.32 -12.00 10.46
N GLY A 26 5.19 -10.84 11.10
CA GLY A 26 4.54 -9.69 10.51
C GLY A 26 5.27 -9.15 9.28
N TYR A 27 6.59 -9.03 9.38
CA TYR A 27 7.45 -8.62 8.27
C TYR A 27 7.31 -9.57 7.08
N LEU A 28 7.30 -10.89 7.30
CA LEU A 28 7.17 -11.88 6.22
C LEU A 28 5.80 -11.82 5.55
N ILE A 29 4.71 -11.66 6.32
CA ILE A 29 3.37 -11.50 5.75
C ILE A 29 3.27 -10.22 4.92
N GLU A 30 3.74 -9.11 5.47
CA GLU A 30 3.77 -7.83 4.76
C GLU A 30 4.63 -7.89 3.51
N LEU A 31 5.78 -8.59 3.57
CA LEU A 31 6.66 -8.81 2.43
C LEU A 31 5.95 -9.63 1.33
N SER A 32 5.27 -10.72 1.70
CA SER A 32 4.52 -11.57 0.76
C SER A 32 3.41 -10.80 0.07
N LEU A 33 2.58 -10.06 0.82
CA LEU A 33 1.47 -9.27 0.25
C LEU A 33 1.97 -8.08 -0.58
N SER A 34 3.13 -7.51 -0.22
CA SER A 34 3.71 -6.41 -0.99
C SER A 34 4.16 -6.83 -2.40
N ILE A 35 4.44 -8.11 -2.65
CA ILE A 35 4.79 -8.62 -3.99
C ILE A 35 3.63 -8.39 -4.97
N ASP A 36 2.40 -8.69 -4.54
CA ASP A 36 1.20 -8.44 -5.33
C ASP A 36 1.03 -6.94 -5.65
N ASN A 37 1.35 -6.07 -4.69
CA ASN A 37 1.31 -4.62 -4.89
C ASN A 37 2.26 -4.16 -6.00
N ILE A 38 3.47 -4.73 -6.08
CA ILE A 38 4.44 -4.39 -7.11
C ILE A 38 3.98 -4.83 -8.51
N PHE A 39 3.39 -6.01 -8.62
CA PHE A 39 2.83 -6.46 -9.90
C PHE A 39 1.75 -5.50 -10.40
N VAL A 40 0.84 -5.05 -9.52
CA VAL A 40 -0.20 -4.09 -9.93
C VAL A 40 0.39 -2.72 -10.28
N ILE A 41 1.41 -2.25 -9.56
CA ILE A 41 2.14 -1.02 -9.94
C ILE A 41 2.76 -1.16 -11.34
N ALA A 42 3.37 -2.30 -11.66
CA ALA A 42 3.93 -2.55 -12.99
C ALA A 42 2.86 -2.53 -14.09
N ILE A 43 1.69 -3.12 -13.84
CA ILE A 43 0.54 -3.09 -14.75
C ILE A 43 0.03 -1.64 -14.92
N ILE A 44 -0.02 -0.85 -13.86
CA ILE A 44 -0.39 0.57 -13.91
C ILE A 44 0.61 1.33 -14.81
N PHE A 45 1.91 1.22 -14.57
CA PHE A 45 2.90 1.91 -15.41
C PHE A 45 2.82 1.52 -16.88
N LYS A 46 2.66 0.23 -17.17
CA LYS A 46 2.46 -0.27 -18.53
C LYS A 46 1.19 0.29 -19.16
N SER A 47 0.09 0.31 -18.41
CA SER A 47 -1.19 0.83 -18.88
C SER A 47 -1.08 2.32 -19.22
N PHE A 48 -0.52 3.14 -18.33
CA PHE A 48 -0.32 4.57 -18.56
C PHE A 48 0.83 4.91 -19.52
N ALA A 49 1.50 3.90 -20.09
CA ALA A 49 2.66 4.06 -20.98
C ALA A 49 3.76 4.95 -20.37
N ILE A 50 4.00 4.80 -19.07
CA ILE A 50 4.97 5.61 -18.33
C ILE A 50 6.37 5.08 -18.60
N GLU A 51 7.18 5.90 -19.26
CA GLU A 51 8.60 5.62 -19.51
C GLU A 51 9.36 5.41 -18.19
N GLN A 52 10.32 4.48 -18.22
CA GLN A 52 11.08 4.04 -17.04
C GLN A 52 11.77 5.18 -16.28
N ARG A 53 12.28 6.19 -17.02
CA ARG A 53 12.89 7.41 -16.44
C ARG A 53 11.97 8.19 -15.50
N TYR A 54 10.65 8.09 -15.67
CA TYR A 54 9.67 8.81 -14.85
C TYR A 54 9.08 7.96 -13.73
N GLN A 55 9.24 6.63 -13.78
CA GLN A 55 8.72 5.72 -12.75
C GLN A 55 9.32 6.01 -11.38
N HIS A 56 10.61 6.36 -11.30
CA HIS A 56 11.28 6.69 -10.04
C HIS A 56 10.56 7.80 -9.26
N ARG A 57 10.13 8.87 -9.95
CA ARG A 57 9.44 9.99 -9.30
C ARG A 57 8.07 9.57 -8.77
N VAL A 58 7.32 8.80 -9.56
CA VAL A 58 6.00 8.30 -9.16
C VAL A 58 6.12 7.31 -7.99
N LEU A 59 7.10 6.40 -8.03
CA LEU A 59 7.37 5.45 -6.96
C LEU A 59 7.77 6.16 -5.66
N PHE A 60 8.62 7.19 -5.74
CA PHE A 60 9.05 7.94 -4.55
C PHE A 60 7.86 8.60 -3.85
N TRP A 61 7.05 9.37 -4.58
CA TRP A 61 5.85 9.99 -4.01
C TRP A 61 4.85 8.92 -3.57
N GLY A 62 4.79 7.83 -4.31
CA GLY A 62 4.04 6.63 -3.98
C GLY A 62 4.42 6.02 -2.64
N ILE A 63 5.70 6.09 -2.24
CA ILE A 63 6.20 5.50 -0.97
C ILE A 63 5.75 6.40 0.16
N VAL A 64 5.95 7.70 0.00
CA VAL A 64 5.58 8.69 1.00
C VAL A 64 4.09 8.65 1.29
N GLY A 65 3.24 8.61 0.26
CA GLY A 65 1.78 8.51 0.44
C GLY A 65 1.37 7.21 1.10
N ALA A 66 1.85 6.06 0.57
CA ALA A 66 1.58 4.74 1.16
C ALA A 66 1.95 4.66 2.65
N LEU A 67 3.10 5.21 3.05
CA LEU A 67 3.53 5.25 4.45
C LEU A 67 2.57 6.05 5.33
N ILE A 68 2.09 7.19 4.85
CA ILE A 68 1.14 8.04 5.57
C ILE A 68 -0.21 7.33 5.71
N PHE A 69 -0.75 6.81 4.60
CA PHE A 69 -2.04 6.12 4.63
C PHE A 69 -1.98 4.85 5.48
N ARG A 70 -0.90 4.09 5.41
CA ARG A 70 -0.73 2.91 6.27
C ARG A 70 -0.59 3.27 7.73
N ALA A 71 0.17 4.30 8.08
CA ALA A 71 0.20 4.78 9.48
C ALA A 71 -1.22 5.06 9.96
N ALA A 72 -1.99 5.85 9.19
CA ALA A 72 -3.36 6.19 9.52
C ALA A 72 -4.26 4.96 9.68
N MET A 73 -4.22 4.03 8.72
CA MET A 73 -5.05 2.82 8.76
C MET A 73 -4.64 1.84 9.88
N ILE A 74 -3.35 1.72 10.21
CA ILE A 74 -2.87 0.90 11.33
C ILE A 74 -3.37 1.48 12.65
N PHE A 75 -3.18 2.79 12.88
CA PHE A 75 -3.68 3.43 14.09
C PHE A 75 -5.20 3.31 14.21
N PHE A 76 -5.93 3.52 13.11
CA PHE A 76 -7.37 3.34 13.06
C PHE A 76 -7.79 1.88 13.34
N GLY A 77 -7.13 0.92 12.70
CA GLY A 77 -7.42 -0.51 12.87
C GLY A 77 -7.15 -1.00 14.29
N VAL A 78 -6.04 -0.57 14.90
CA VAL A 78 -5.73 -0.89 16.31
C VAL A 78 -6.78 -0.28 17.23
N ALA A 79 -7.18 0.98 17.02
CA ALA A 79 -8.23 1.61 17.80
C ALA A 79 -9.55 0.84 17.67
N LEU A 80 -9.91 0.43 16.45
CA LEU A 80 -11.14 -0.30 16.18
C LEU A 80 -11.19 -1.66 16.88
N ILE A 81 -10.10 -2.44 16.84
CA ILE A 81 -10.02 -3.75 17.51
C ILE A 81 -10.08 -3.60 19.04
N ARG A 82 -9.51 -2.52 19.60
CA ARG A 82 -9.53 -2.27 21.05
C ARG A 82 -10.91 -1.86 21.57
N GLU A 83 -11.67 -1.11 20.78
CA GLU A 83 -13.01 -0.64 21.15
C GLU A 83 -14.11 -1.66 20.83
N ILE A 84 -13.85 -2.59 19.89
CA ILE A 84 -14.83 -3.54 19.38
C ILE A 84 -14.28 -4.97 19.45
N ASP A 85 -14.59 -5.68 20.54
CA ASP A 85 -14.06 -7.03 20.83
C ASP A 85 -14.30 -8.07 19.72
N TRP A 86 -15.41 -7.95 18.98
CA TRP A 86 -15.78 -8.87 17.91
C TRP A 86 -15.21 -8.49 16.54
N MET A 87 -14.50 -7.35 16.43
CA MET A 87 -13.94 -6.85 15.17
C MET A 87 -12.97 -7.84 14.54
N THR A 88 -12.19 -8.55 15.37
CA THR A 88 -11.26 -9.59 14.91
C THR A 88 -11.97 -10.70 14.13
N TYR A 89 -13.19 -11.08 14.52
CA TYR A 89 -13.99 -12.07 13.79
C TYR A 89 -14.49 -11.53 12.46
N ILE A 90 -14.89 -10.25 12.40
CA ILE A 90 -15.29 -9.58 11.15
C ILE A 90 -14.11 -9.55 10.18
N PHE A 91 -12.94 -9.15 10.66
CA PHE A 91 -11.70 -9.16 9.90
C PHE A 91 -11.31 -10.56 9.42
N GLY A 92 -11.41 -11.57 10.27
CA GLY A 92 -11.19 -12.96 9.87
C GLY A 92 -12.17 -13.45 8.79
N ALA A 93 -13.47 -13.15 8.95
CA ALA A 93 -14.50 -13.49 7.96
C ALA A 93 -14.28 -12.77 6.63
N PHE A 94 -13.87 -11.50 6.67
CA PHE A 94 -13.51 -10.73 5.49
C PHE A 94 -12.34 -11.37 4.73
N LEU A 95 -11.27 -11.77 5.43
CA LEU A 95 -10.12 -12.44 4.81
C LEU A 95 -10.48 -13.79 4.19
N LEU A 96 -11.34 -14.58 4.86
CA LEU A 96 -11.83 -15.84 4.28
C LEU A 96 -12.67 -15.58 3.03
N TYR A 97 -13.49 -14.53 3.04
CA TYR A 97 -14.28 -14.14 1.89
C TYR A 97 -13.39 -13.68 0.72
N THR A 98 -12.38 -12.84 0.95
CA THR A 98 -11.47 -12.38 -0.11
C THR A 98 -10.65 -13.54 -0.67
N ALA A 99 -10.09 -14.39 0.19
CA ALA A 99 -9.39 -15.60 -0.23
C ALA A 99 -10.28 -16.54 -1.06
N PHE A 100 -11.52 -16.79 -0.62
CA PHE A 100 -12.47 -17.62 -1.37
C PHE A 100 -12.83 -16.99 -2.73
N LYS A 101 -13.10 -15.68 -2.75
CA LYS A 101 -13.39 -14.96 -3.98
C LYS A 101 -12.22 -15.03 -4.97
N MET A 102 -10.98 -14.92 -4.50
CA MET A 102 -9.79 -15.07 -5.34
C MET A 102 -9.67 -16.48 -5.94
N LEU A 103 -9.98 -17.53 -5.18
CA LEU A 103 -9.95 -18.91 -5.68
C LEU A 103 -11.01 -19.21 -6.74
N VAL A 104 -12.17 -18.52 -6.68
CA VAL A 104 -13.32 -18.77 -7.56
C VAL A 104 -13.35 -17.82 -8.76
N SER A 105 -12.73 -16.63 -8.65
CA SER A 105 -12.65 -15.68 -9.76
C SER A 105 -11.65 -16.20 -10.79
N LYS A 106 -12.12 -16.46 -12.02
CA LYS A 106 -11.24 -16.72 -13.16
C LYS A 106 -10.60 -15.40 -13.59
N ASP A 107 -9.32 -15.45 -13.97
CA ASP A 107 -8.51 -14.31 -14.44
C ASP A 107 -9.24 -13.49 -15.53
N ASP A 108 -10.02 -12.50 -15.11
CA ASP A 108 -10.45 -11.40 -15.97
C ASP A 108 -9.29 -10.41 -16.00
N ASP A 109 -8.70 -10.23 -17.19
CA ASP A 109 -7.58 -9.32 -17.45
C ASP A 109 -7.84 -7.94 -16.79
N PHE A 110 -7.09 -7.63 -15.72
CA PHE A 110 -7.19 -6.36 -15.02
C PHE A 110 -6.77 -5.23 -15.97
N ASN A 111 -7.73 -4.43 -16.43
CA ASN A 111 -7.49 -3.27 -17.28
C ASN A 111 -7.63 -1.95 -16.48
N PRO A 112 -6.52 -1.34 -15.99
CA PRO A 112 -6.55 -0.13 -15.18
C PRO A 112 -7.23 1.06 -15.87
N LYS A 113 -7.21 1.10 -17.22
CA LYS A 113 -7.82 2.18 -18.02
C LYS A 113 -9.34 2.15 -18.06
N GLU A 114 -9.96 1.03 -17.72
CA GLU A 114 -11.42 0.91 -17.65
C GLU A 114 -11.95 0.91 -16.21
N SER A 115 -11.04 0.84 -15.24
CA SER A 115 -11.36 0.79 -13.83
C SER A 115 -12.12 2.05 -13.38
N VAL A 116 -13.00 1.85 -12.40
CA VAL A 116 -13.76 2.92 -11.75
C VAL A 116 -12.83 4.05 -11.28
N ILE A 117 -11.61 3.70 -10.85
CA ILE A 117 -10.59 4.63 -10.36
C ILE A 117 -10.11 5.57 -11.48
N TYR A 118 -9.85 5.04 -12.68
CA TYR A 118 -9.49 5.87 -13.85
C TYR A 118 -10.62 6.82 -14.24
N LYS A 119 -11.87 6.33 -14.27
CA LYS A 119 -13.05 7.15 -14.60
C LYS A 119 -13.28 8.26 -13.58
N LEU A 120 -13.10 7.96 -12.29
CA LEU A 120 -13.26 8.92 -11.20
C LEU A 120 -12.17 10.00 -11.24
N ALA A 121 -10.92 9.60 -11.45
CA ALA A 121 -9.80 10.53 -11.49
C ALA A 121 -9.80 11.42 -12.74
N ARG A 122 -10.21 10.91 -13.92
CA ARG A 122 -10.42 11.74 -15.13
C ARG A 122 -11.57 12.74 -14.98
N ARG A 123 -12.54 12.46 -14.10
CA ARG A 123 -13.65 13.37 -13.81
C ARG A 123 -13.23 14.56 -12.93
N TRP A 124 -12.22 14.36 -12.07
CA TRP A 124 -11.77 15.37 -11.12
C TRP A 124 -10.63 16.25 -11.65
N PHE A 125 -9.86 15.78 -12.64
CA PHE A 125 -8.76 16.55 -13.22
C PHE A 125 -8.85 16.64 -14.75
N PRO A 126 -8.63 17.82 -15.36
CA PRO A 126 -8.33 17.89 -16.79
C PRO A 126 -6.97 17.23 -17.00
N VAL A 127 -6.93 16.14 -17.76
CA VAL A 127 -5.71 15.34 -18.02
C VAL A 127 -5.25 15.60 -19.45
N THR A 128 -3.94 15.78 -19.65
CA THR A 128 -3.37 15.82 -21.01
C THR A 128 -3.16 14.40 -21.54
N ASP A 129 -3.48 14.16 -22.81
CA ASP A 129 -3.26 12.85 -23.44
C ASP A 129 -1.77 12.55 -23.74
N ARG A 130 -0.87 13.52 -23.55
CA ARG A 130 0.57 13.38 -23.77
C ARG A 130 1.37 13.59 -22.50
N ILE A 131 2.38 12.74 -22.29
CA ILE A 131 3.40 12.90 -21.25
C ILE A 131 4.35 14.02 -21.74
N GLU A 132 4.19 15.23 -21.20
CA GLU A 132 5.11 16.35 -21.44
C GLU A 132 6.07 16.48 -20.25
N GLY A 133 7.14 15.69 -20.26
CA GLY A 133 8.21 15.77 -19.26
C GLY A 133 7.98 14.96 -17.98
N GLN A 134 8.70 15.33 -16.92
CA GLN A 134 8.73 14.60 -15.63
C GLN A 134 7.75 15.12 -14.58
N ASP A 135 7.02 16.21 -14.87
CA ASP A 135 6.21 16.91 -13.88
C ASP A 135 4.85 16.25 -13.64
N LEU A 136 4.45 16.16 -12.37
CA LEU A 136 3.13 15.67 -11.95
C LEU A 136 2.02 16.66 -12.35
N PHE A 137 2.36 17.94 -12.41
CA PHE A 137 1.49 19.00 -12.87
C PHE A 137 2.23 19.89 -13.86
N ILE A 138 1.56 20.23 -14.95
CA ILE A 138 2.05 21.23 -15.89
C ILE A 138 1.14 22.45 -15.84
N ARG A 139 1.72 23.64 -15.99
CA ARG A 139 0.94 24.88 -16.05
C ARG A 139 0.78 25.29 -17.52
N LYS A 140 -0.44 25.14 -18.06
CA LYS A 140 -0.79 25.58 -19.43
C LYS A 140 -1.87 26.65 -19.35
N MET A 141 -1.65 27.78 -20.04
CA MET A 141 -2.60 28.89 -20.11
C MET A 141 -3.13 29.35 -18.74
N GLY A 142 -2.24 29.43 -17.74
CA GLY A 142 -2.59 29.86 -16.37
C GLY A 142 -3.28 28.80 -15.49
N LYS A 143 -3.69 27.65 -16.06
CA LYS A 143 -4.32 26.55 -15.32
C LYS A 143 -3.32 25.44 -14.98
N LEU A 144 -3.47 24.86 -13.80
CA LEU A 144 -2.72 23.67 -13.38
C LEU A 144 -3.41 22.44 -13.99
N ILE A 145 -2.67 21.67 -14.79
CA ILE A 145 -3.18 20.48 -15.49
C ILE A 145 -2.44 19.26 -14.95
N ALA A 146 -3.19 18.22 -14.59
CA ALA A 146 -2.63 16.97 -14.10
C ALA A 146 -2.03 16.17 -15.27
N THR A 147 -0.82 15.63 -15.08
CA THR A 147 -0.19 14.77 -16.08
C THR A 147 -0.58 13.30 -15.86
N PRO A 148 -0.36 12.43 -16.86
CA PRO A 148 -0.53 10.99 -16.69
C PRO A 148 0.28 10.41 -15.51
N LEU A 149 1.40 11.03 -15.14
CA LEU A 149 2.22 10.63 -13.99
C LEU A 149 1.48 10.85 -12.66
N PHE A 150 0.77 11.97 -12.52
CA PHE A 150 -0.04 12.24 -11.32
C PHE A 150 -1.27 11.33 -11.24
N LEU A 151 -1.90 11.06 -12.39
CA LEU A 151 -3.02 10.13 -12.45
C LEU A 151 -2.57 8.71 -12.06
N ALA A 152 -1.42 8.25 -12.56
CA ALA A 152 -0.85 6.98 -12.15
C ALA A 152 -0.49 6.95 -10.66
N LEU A 153 0.07 8.04 -10.11
CA LEU A 153 0.34 8.17 -8.67
C LEU A 153 -0.94 7.98 -7.85
N ILE A 154 -2.04 8.67 -8.20
CA ILE A 154 -3.32 8.50 -7.50
C ILE A 154 -3.80 7.05 -7.57
N VAL A 155 -3.74 6.43 -8.75
CA VAL A 155 -4.18 5.03 -8.91
C VAL A 155 -3.33 4.10 -8.04
N ILE A 156 -2.00 4.32 -7.98
CA ILE A 156 -1.09 3.54 -7.14
C ILE A 156 -1.43 3.71 -5.66
N GLU A 157 -1.62 4.94 -5.19
CA GLU A 157 -1.98 5.25 -3.79
C GLU A 157 -3.32 4.62 -3.39
N LEU A 158 -4.35 4.76 -4.23
CA LEU A 158 -5.66 4.15 -3.97
C LEU A 158 -5.58 2.62 -3.98
N THR A 159 -4.77 2.07 -4.87
CA THR A 159 -4.56 0.61 -4.93
C THR A 159 -3.81 0.12 -3.70
N ASP A 160 -2.81 0.86 -3.20
CA ASP A 160 -2.11 0.53 -1.95
C ASP A 160 -3.06 0.53 -0.74
N VAL A 161 -3.96 1.52 -0.67
CA VAL A 161 -5.03 1.56 0.35
C VAL A 161 -5.95 0.34 0.25
N LEU A 162 -6.33 -0.05 -0.97
CA LEU A 162 -7.14 -1.26 -1.18
C LEU A 162 -6.40 -2.52 -0.71
N PHE A 163 -5.11 -2.66 -1.02
CA PHE A 163 -4.31 -3.79 -0.55
C PHE A 163 -4.09 -3.79 0.96
N ALA A 164 -4.06 -2.60 1.57
CA ALA A 164 -3.99 -2.48 3.02
C ALA A 164 -5.25 -3.03 3.73
N LEU A 165 -6.39 -3.13 3.03
CA LEU A 165 -7.61 -3.73 3.59
C LEU A 165 -7.46 -5.23 3.84
N ASP A 166 -6.59 -5.93 3.12
CA ASP A 166 -6.29 -7.34 3.38
C ASP A 166 -5.10 -7.48 4.35
N SER A 167 -4.05 -6.67 4.17
CA SER A 167 -2.84 -6.80 4.99
C SER A 167 -3.01 -6.33 6.43
N ILE A 168 -3.75 -5.25 6.69
CA ILE A 168 -3.92 -4.70 8.03
C ILE A 168 -4.71 -5.65 8.95
N PRO A 169 -5.86 -6.19 8.55
CA PRO A 169 -6.54 -7.23 9.30
C PRO A 169 -5.65 -8.45 9.60
N ALA A 170 -4.86 -8.90 8.61
CA ALA A 170 -3.99 -10.05 8.75
C ALA A 170 -2.86 -9.82 9.77
N ILE A 171 -2.21 -8.67 9.74
CA ILE A 171 -1.14 -8.34 10.70
C ILE A 171 -1.68 -8.07 12.10
N LEU A 172 -2.85 -7.42 12.22
CA LEU A 172 -3.48 -7.15 13.51
C LEU A 172 -3.98 -8.42 14.20
N ALA A 173 -4.30 -9.47 13.43
CA ALA A 173 -4.59 -10.80 13.99
C ALA A 173 -3.36 -11.46 14.66
N ILE A 174 -2.14 -11.04 14.31
CA ILE A 174 -0.89 -11.52 14.93
C ILE A 174 -0.50 -10.64 16.12
N THR A 175 -0.56 -9.33 15.94
CA THR A 175 -0.13 -8.37 16.96
C THR A 175 -0.89 -7.06 16.85
N SER A 176 -1.43 -6.61 17.98
CA SER A 176 -2.08 -5.30 18.14
C SER A 176 -1.13 -4.25 18.70
N ASP A 177 0.18 -4.55 18.75
CA ASP A 177 1.23 -3.59 19.04
C ASP A 177 1.53 -2.72 17.80
N PRO A 178 1.14 -1.43 17.79
CA PRO A 178 1.30 -0.56 16.62
C PRO A 178 2.76 -0.39 16.21
N PHE A 179 3.71 -0.45 17.14
CA PHE A 179 5.12 -0.29 16.84
C PHE A 179 5.64 -1.47 16.02
N LEU A 180 5.29 -2.70 16.42
CA LEU A 180 5.69 -3.90 15.68
C LEU A 180 5.06 -3.92 14.29
N VAL A 181 3.75 -3.63 14.19
CA VAL A 181 3.02 -3.59 12.91
C VAL A 181 3.61 -2.54 11.97
N PHE A 182 3.81 -1.32 12.45
CA PHE A 182 4.28 -0.21 11.63
C PHE A 182 5.72 -0.40 11.18
N SER A 183 6.62 -0.80 12.09
CA SER A 183 8.03 -1.00 11.76
C SER A 183 8.25 -2.18 10.79
N SER A 184 7.55 -3.30 10.98
CA SER A 184 7.65 -4.44 10.06
C SER A 184 7.14 -4.08 8.67
N ASN A 185 6.05 -3.32 8.60
CA ASN A 185 5.48 -2.91 7.34
C ASN A 185 6.37 -1.89 6.58
N ILE A 186 6.90 -0.87 7.28
CA ILE A 186 7.85 0.07 6.66
C ILE A 186 9.00 -0.68 6.01
N MET A 187 9.59 -1.63 6.73
CA MET A 187 10.73 -2.38 6.19
C MET A 187 10.35 -3.23 4.99
N ALA A 188 9.17 -3.84 4.99
CA ALA A 188 8.67 -4.58 3.83
C ALA A 188 8.49 -3.67 2.61
N ILE A 189 7.84 -2.51 2.76
CA ILE A 189 7.55 -1.58 1.65
C ILE A 189 8.84 -0.99 1.06
N ILE A 190 9.74 -0.51 1.91
CA ILE A 190 11.00 0.09 1.45
C ILE A 190 11.87 -0.97 0.78
N GLY A 191 12.00 -2.15 1.41
CA GLY A 191 12.79 -3.26 0.88
C GLY A 191 12.30 -3.70 -0.50
N LEU A 192 11.00 -3.93 -0.64
CA LEU A 192 10.45 -4.47 -1.88
C LEU A 192 10.42 -3.44 -3.03
N ARG A 193 10.11 -2.17 -2.77
CA ARG A 193 10.17 -1.14 -3.82
C ARG A 193 11.60 -0.83 -4.26
N SER A 194 12.59 -1.01 -3.37
CA SER A 194 14.00 -1.00 -3.78
C SER A 194 14.36 -2.17 -4.70
N MET A 195 13.73 -3.35 -4.51
CA MET A 195 13.87 -4.49 -5.43
C MET A 195 13.22 -4.25 -6.80
N TYR A 196 12.04 -3.61 -6.85
CA TYR A 196 11.45 -3.20 -8.14
C TYR A 196 12.40 -2.30 -8.93
N PHE A 197 13.01 -1.34 -8.24
CA PHE A 197 14.02 -0.47 -8.85
C PHE A 197 15.19 -1.27 -9.42
N PHE A 198 15.74 -2.21 -8.65
CA PHE A 198 16.84 -3.06 -9.11
C PHE A 198 16.46 -3.90 -10.35
N LEU A 199 15.28 -4.50 -10.36
CA LEU A 199 14.80 -5.31 -11.49
C LEU A 199 14.43 -4.47 -12.72
N SER A 200 13.99 -3.22 -12.53
CA SER A 200 13.69 -2.33 -13.64
C SER A 200 14.95 -1.81 -14.37
N ILE A 201 16.14 -1.94 -13.78
CA ILE A 201 17.39 -1.47 -14.39
C ILE A 201 17.98 -2.51 -15.36
N TYR A 202 17.45 -3.73 -15.38
CA TYR A 202 17.84 -4.83 -16.28
C TYR A 202 16.69 -5.18 -17.25
#